data_AF-A0A482V7C8-F1
#
_entry.id   AF-A0A482V7C8-F1
#
_cell.length_a   1.000
_cell.length_b   1.000
_cell.length_c   1.000
_cell.angle_alpha   90.00
_cell.angle_beta   90.00
_cell.angle_gamma   90.00
#
_symmetry.space_group_name_H-M   'P 1'
#
loop_
_entity.id
_entity.type
_entity.pdbx_description
1 polymer ?
#
loop_
_entity_poly.entity_id
_entity_poly.type
_entity_poly.pdbx_seq_one_letter_code
_entity_poly.pdbx_strand_id
1 'polypeptide(L)' 'MSPALRLPGPLRLFGKKHVEIATQWVGSAAAFGATAAIGVCYATDWKLILQYLPFYNGKFKEE' A
#
# COMPACT_ATOMS: atom_id res chain seq x y z
N MET A 1 9.72 27.79 -29.25
CA MET A 1 10.68 26.66 -29.36
C MET A 1 10.83 26.09 -27.94
N SER A 2 9.93 25.20 -27.52
CA SER A 2 9.87 24.75 -26.12
C SER A 2 10.77 23.53 -25.94
N PRO A 3 11.63 23.48 -24.90
CA PRO A 3 12.52 22.34 -24.68
C PRO A 3 11.69 21.22 -24.05
N ALA A 4 11.12 20.37 -24.90
CA ALA A 4 10.52 19.13 -24.44
C ALA A 4 11.63 18.27 -23.81
N LEU A 5 11.58 18.11 -22.49
CA LEU A 5 12.41 17.15 -21.75
C LEU A 5 12.21 15.77 -22.40
N ARG A 6 13.20 15.33 -23.16
CA ARG A 6 13.15 14.11 -23.96
C ARG A 6 13.36 12.91 -23.02
N LEU A 7 12.29 12.49 -22.35
CA LEU A 7 12.33 11.35 -21.41
C LEU A 7 12.84 10.08 -22.14
N PRO A 8 13.79 9.33 -21.54
CA PRO A 8 14.37 8.14 -22.18
C PRO A 8 13.33 7.03 -22.35
N GLY A 9 13.47 6.28 -23.45
CA GLY A 9 12.57 5.25 -23.99
C GLY A 9 11.39 4.78 -23.13
N PRO A 10 11.61 3.93 -22.11
CA PRO A 10 10.54 3.27 -21.37
C PRO A 10 9.66 4.22 -20.54
N LEU A 11 10.17 5.40 -20.17
CA LEU A 11 9.41 6.39 -19.41
C LEU A 11 8.38 7.15 -20.28
N ARG A 12 8.42 7.00 -21.62
CA ARG A 12 7.36 7.50 -22.50
C ARG A 12 6.04 6.72 -22.37
N LEU A 13 6.08 5.49 -21.84
CA LEU A 13 4.90 4.65 -21.66
C LEU A 13 4.02 5.16 -20.51
N PHE A 14 4.62 5.71 -19.46
CA PHE A 14 3.92 6.21 -18.28
C PHE A 14 3.68 7.73 -18.39
N GLY A 15 2.68 8.09 -19.20
CA GLY A 15 2.21 9.47 -19.35
C GLY A 15 1.09 9.87 -18.38
N LYS A 16 0.61 11.12 -18.50
CA LYS A 16 -0.48 11.69 -17.68
C LYS A 16 -1.73 10.79 -17.58
N LYS A 17 -2.10 10.13 -18.68
CA LYS A 17 -3.23 9.18 -18.74
C LYS A 17 -3.05 7.99 -17.80
N HIS A 18 -1.83 7.47 -17.63
CA HIS A 18 -1.59 6.33 -16.74
C HIS A 18 -1.67 6.74 -15.27
N VAL A 19 -1.27 7.96 -14.94
CA VAL A 19 -1.47 8.54 -13.61
C VAL A 19 -2.97 8.70 -13.32
N GLU A 20 -3.73 9.22 -14.26
CA GLU A 20 -5.18 9.37 -14.13
C GLU A 20 -5.87 8.02 -13.91
N ILE A 21 -5.54 7.01 -14.71
CA ILE A 21 -6.04 5.64 -14.50
C ILE A 21 -5.63 5.12 -13.12
N ALA A 22 -4.36 5.24 -12.72
CA ALA A 22 -3.90 4.78 -11.43
C ALA A 22 -4.66 5.42 -10.26
N THR A 23 -4.99 6.72 -10.37
CA THR A 23 -5.76 7.42 -9.34
C THR A 23 -7.17 6.85 -9.15
N GLN A 24 -7.80 6.36 -10.22
CA GLN A 24 -9.11 5.72 -10.15
C GLN A 24 -9.09 4.40 -9.37
N TRP A 25 -7.95 3.71 -9.34
CA TRP A 25 -7.77 2.43 -8.63
C TRP A 25 -7.28 2.57 -7.19
N VAL A 26 -6.99 3.79 -6.72
CA VAL A 26 -6.44 4.03 -5.37
C VAL A 26 -7.36 3.45 -4.28
N GLY A 27 -8.67 3.63 -4.40
CA GLY A 27 -9.63 3.10 -3.43
C GLY A 27 -9.59 1.56 -3.35
N SER A 28 -9.58 0.88 -4.49
CA SER A 28 -9.48 -0.58 -4.54
C SER A 28 -8.13 -1.08 -4.03
N ALA A 29 -7.04 -0.44 -4.43
CA ALA A 29 -5.70 -0.78 -3.94
C ALA A 29 -5.58 -0.63 -2.43
N ALA A 30 -6.16 0.44 -1.86
CA ALA A 30 -6.22 0.65 -0.43
C ALA A 30 -7.04 -0.44 0.28
N ALA A 31 -8.20 -0.81 -0.25
CA ALA A 31 -9.04 -1.86 0.31
C ALA A 31 -8.33 -3.22 0.32
N PHE A 32 -7.82 -3.67 -0.84
CA PHE A 32 -7.11 -4.95 -0.93
C PHE A 32 -5.81 -4.94 -0.13
N GLY A 33 -5.08 -3.82 -0.11
CA GLY A 33 -3.88 -3.65 0.70
C GLY A 33 -4.19 -3.75 2.19
N ALA A 34 -5.26 -3.12 2.66
CA ALA A 34 -5.70 -3.21 4.05
C ALA A 34 -6.11 -4.65 4.42
N THR A 35 -6.89 -5.32 3.56
CA THR A 35 -7.28 -6.73 3.79
C THR A 35 -6.07 -7.65 3.85
N ALA A 36 -5.12 -7.50 2.92
CA ALA A 36 -3.88 -8.28 2.92
C ALA A 36 -3.05 -8.01 4.19
N ALA A 37 -2.92 -6.76 4.61
CA ALA A 37 -2.21 -6.39 5.84
C ALA A 37 -2.84 -7.03 7.08
N ILE A 38 -4.18 -7.01 7.19
CA ILE A 38 -4.91 -7.70 8.27
C ILE A 38 -4.66 -9.21 8.21
N GLY A 39 -4.73 -9.81 7.02
CA GLY A 39 -4.46 -11.23 6.81
C GLY A 39 -3.05 -11.64 7.26
N VAL A 40 -2.04 -10.83 6.94
CA VAL A 40 -0.66 -11.05 7.43
C VAL A 40 -0.61 -10.94 8.95
N CYS A 41 -1.18 -9.88 9.54
CA CYS A 41 -1.21 -9.70 10.99
C CYS A 41 -1.82 -10.91 11.70
N TYR A 42 -2.91 -11.45 11.15
CA TYR A 42 -3.59 -12.65 11.66
C TYR A 42 -2.72 -13.91 11.49
N ALA A 43 -2.15 -14.13 10.31
CA ALA A 43 -1.40 -15.34 10.01
C ALA A 43 -0.08 -15.45 10.80
N THR A 44 0.60 -14.34 11.04
CA THR A 44 1.90 -14.33 11.72
C THR A 44 1.82 -13.94 13.19
N ASP A 45 0.62 -13.70 13.73
CA ASP A 45 0.42 -13.14 15.06
C ASP A 45 1.33 -11.94 15.33
N TRP A 46 1.26 -10.95 14.44
CA TRP A 46 2.23 -9.86 14.39
C TRP A 46 2.12 -8.93 15.62
N LYS A 47 2.90 -9.22 16.67
CA LYS A 47 2.90 -8.50 17.95
C LYS A 47 3.00 -6.98 17.79
N LEU A 48 3.89 -6.49 16.92
CA LEU A 48 4.13 -5.05 16.71
C LEU A 48 2.84 -4.26 16.44
N ILE A 49 1.91 -4.83 15.68
CA ILE A 49 0.63 -4.19 15.36
C ILE A 49 -0.46 -4.66 16.34
N LEU A 50 -0.54 -5.96 16.60
CA LEU A 50 -1.63 -6.55 17.37
C LEU A 50 -1.64 -6.14 18.85
N GLN A 51 -0.50 -5.76 19.44
CA GLN A 51 -0.45 -5.30 20.84
C GLN A 51 -1.28 -4.04 21.11
N TYR A 52 -1.53 -3.22 20.07
CA TYR A 52 -2.35 -2.02 20.18
C TYR A 52 -3.85 -2.28 19.99
N LEU A 53 -4.26 -3.50 19.62
CA LEU A 53 -5.66 -3.86 19.52
C LEU A 53 -6.22 -4.18 20.92
N PRO A 54 -7.33 -3.54 21.35
CA PRO A 54 -7.90 -3.73 22.68
C PRO A 54 -8.19 -5.20 23.03
N PHE A 55 -8.61 -5.98 22.03
CA PHE A 55 -8.92 -7.40 22.20
C PHE A 55 -7.67 -8.30 22.36
N TYR A 56 -6.53 -7.90 21.78
CA TYR A 56 -5.31 -8.71 21.75
C TYR A 56 -4.24 -8.29 22.77
N ASN A 57 -4.47 -7.20 23.50
CA ASN A 57 -3.50 -6.63 24.45
C ASN A 57 -3.05 -7.63 25.55
N GLY A 58 -3.90 -8.61 25.91
CA GLY A 58 -3.53 -9.68 26.86
C GLY A 58 -2.76 -10.86 26.27
N LYS A 59 -2.67 -10.97 24.94
CA LYS A 59 -2.03 -12.11 24.25
C LYS A 59 -0.51 -12.07 24.35
N PHE A 60 0.08 -10.87 24.27
CA PHE A 60 1.52 -10.69 24.25
C PHE A 60 1.96 -10.08 25.56
N LYS A 61 2.41 -10.94 26.49
CA LYS A 61 3.05 -10.47 27.72
C LYS A 61 4.43 -9.91 27.38
N GLU A 62 4.80 -8.83 28.04
CA GLU A 62 6.20 -8.41 28.12
C GLU A 62 6.85 -9.29 29.20
N GLU A 63 8.04 -9.82 28.88
CA GLU A 63 8.87 -10.51 29.89
C GLU A 63 9.48 -9.51 30.87
#